data_AF-A0A4R1L8R3-F1
#
_entry.id   AF-A0A4R1L8R3-F1
#
_cell.length_a   1.000
_cell.length_b   1.000
_cell.length_c   1.000
_cell.angle_alpha   90.00
_cell.angle_beta   90.00
_cell.angle_gamma   90.00
#
_symmetry.space_group_name_H-M   'P 1'
#
loop_
_entity.id
_entity.type
_entity.pdbx_description
1 polymer ?
#
loop_
_entity_poly.entity_id
_entity_poly.type
_entity_poly.pdbx_seq_one_letter_code
_entity_poly.pdbx_strand_id
1 'polypeptide(L)'
;MTNLSAEDRARRIKLILFDVDGVLTDGGIWIFPTSAASPTTAEHAQQMEGKGGYAIHSANMIEAKGFSAHDGAGISLARIGGMKCGVITKRISETVALRARDLRLEYVYMGQSFKMQAVREIMAKESLTLDEIAYVGDDVIDLPVMRECGFAVAVANGRPQVKSAAHWVTPNVGGHGAGRDVVDFILAAKGILDACIEKYIDERNPISPSMDIGNGGNLQ
;
A
#
# COMPACT_ATOMS: atom_id res chain seq x y z
N MET A 1 10.22 -25.28 -18.53
CA MET A 1 9.40 -24.62 -17.49
C MET A 1 8.07 -24.28 -18.13
N THR A 2 6.95 -24.79 -17.61
CA THR A 2 5.62 -24.44 -18.11
C THR A 2 5.36 -22.96 -17.79
N ASN A 3 5.06 -22.15 -18.80
CA ASN A 3 4.65 -20.77 -18.59
C ASN A 3 3.25 -20.77 -17.94
N LEU A 4 3.20 -20.51 -16.64
CA LEU A 4 1.95 -20.36 -15.89
C LEU A 4 1.21 -19.10 -16.35
N SER A 5 -0.11 -19.17 -16.50
CA SER A 5 -0.93 -17.98 -16.73
C SER A 5 -0.98 -17.08 -15.48
N ALA A 6 -1.51 -15.87 -15.64
CA ALA A 6 -1.75 -14.97 -14.51
C ALA A 6 -2.71 -15.60 -13.48
N GLU A 7 -3.75 -16.30 -13.94
CA GLU A 7 -4.73 -17.00 -13.10
C GLU A 7 -4.09 -18.16 -12.33
N ASP A 8 -3.22 -18.95 -12.98
CA ASP A 8 -2.52 -20.07 -12.33
C ASP A 8 -1.60 -19.61 -11.20
N ARG A 9 -0.99 -18.44 -11.36
CA ARG A 9 -0.17 -17.77 -10.34
C ARG A 9 -1.05 -17.25 -9.21
N ALA A 10 -2.10 -16.50 -9.56
CA ALA A 10 -3.04 -15.89 -8.61
C ALA A 10 -3.72 -16.92 -7.69
N ARG A 11 -4.03 -18.13 -8.19
CA ARG A 11 -4.59 -19.23 -7.38
C ARG A 11 -3.74 -19.60 -6.16
N ARG A 12 -2.42 -19.40 -6.20
CA ARG A 12 -1.48 -19.80 -5.14
C ARG A 12 -1.31 -18.75 -4.04
N ILE A 13 -1.80 -17.54 -4.27
CA ILE A 13 -1.48 -16.39 -3.42
C ILE A 13 -2.14 -16.49 -2.05
N LYS A 14 -1.34 -16.23 -1.01
CA LYS A 14 -1.77 -16.16 0.40
C LYS A 14 -1.51 -14.77 1.00
N LEU A 15 -0.58 -14.02 0.42
CA LEU A 15 -0.19 -12.68 0.85
C LEU A 15 -0.12 -11.73 -0.34
N ILE A 16 -0.74 -10.56 -0.21
CA ILE A 16 -0.67 -9.47 -1.19
C ILE A 16 0.12 -8.30 -0.57
N LEU A 17 1.22 -7.92 -1.23
CA LEU A 17 2.05 -6.80 -0.83
C LEU A 17 1.92 -5.68 -1.86
N PHE A 18 1.69 -4.46 -1.39
CA PHE A 18 1.54 -3.28 -2.23
C PHE A 18 2.72 -2.32 -2.00
N ASP A 19 3.19 -1.68 -3.06
CA ASP A 19 3.74 -0.32 -2.90
C ASP A 19 2.61 0.66 -2.48
N VAL A 20 2.99 1.85 -2.05
CA VAL A 20 2.04 2.89 -1.63
C VAL A 20 1.90 3.98 -2.70
N ASP A 21 3.00 4.61 -3.10
CA ASP A 21 2.98 5.87 -3.84
C ASP A 21 2.91 5.60 -5.33
N GLY A 22 1.72 5.78 -5.94
CA GLY A 22 1.48 5.40 -7.33
C GLY A 22 0.75 4.06 -7.48
N VAL A 23 0.55 3.32 -6.38
CA VAL A 23 -0.22 2.06 -6.33
C VAL A 23 -1.49 2.19 -5.47
N LEU A 24 -1.38 2.36 -4.15
CA LEU A 24 -2.54 2.61 -3.28
C LEU A 24 -2.96 4.09 -3.25
N THR A 25 -2.15 4.93 -3.87
CA THR A 25 -2.36 6.36 -4.08
C THR A 25 -2.11 6.69 -5.56
N ASP A 26 -2.51 7.88 -5.99
CA ASP A 26 -2.27 8.38 -7.35
C ASP A 26 -0.80 8.81 -7.61
N GLY A 27 0.08 8.66 -6.61
CA GLY A 27 1.47 9.11 -6.63
C GLY A 27 1.66 10.58 -6.24
N GLY A 28 0.57 11.30 -5.97
CA GLY A 28 0.59 12.66 -5.45
C GLY A 28 1.13 12.70 -4.01
N ILE A 29 2.03 13.66 -3.76
CA ILE A 29 2.48 14.00 -2.42
C ILE A 29 2.16 15.47 -2.19
N TRP A 30 1.12 15.73 -1.39
CA TRP A 30 0.76 17.09 -1.00
C TRP A 30 1.53 17.46 0.25
N ILE A 31 2.24 18.58 0.20
CA ILE A 31 3.04 19.07 1.32
C ILE A 31 2.56 20.48 1.67
N PHE A 32 2.00 20.63 2.86
CA PHE A 32 1.46 21.90 3.35
C PHE A 32 2.41 22.51 4.38
N PRO A 33 2.83 23.78 4.20
CA PRO A 33 3.56 24.48 5.23
C PRO A 33 2.64 24.77 6.42
N THR A 34 3.11 24.48 7.63
CA THR A 34 2.44 24.90 8.88
C THR A 34 3.22 25.99 9.59
N SER A 35 2.53 26.87 10.30
CA SER A 35 3.14 27.97 11.07
C SER A 35 3.85 27.52 12.36
N ALA A 36 4.02 26.21 12.59
CA ALA A 36 4.72 25.73 13.77
C ALA A 36 6.24 25.91 13.62
N ALA A 37 6.86 26.52 14.64
CA ALA A 37 8.27 26.88 14.63
C ALA A 37 9.18 25.65 14.54
N SER A 38 10.00 25.59 13.49
CA SER A 38 11.17 24.71 13.46
C SER A 38 12.28 25.29 14.35
N PRO A 39 12.98 24.47 15.18
CA PRO A 39 14.05 24.95 16.07
C PRO A 39 15.13 25.76 15.35
N THR A 40 15.54 25.29 14.16
CA THR A 40 16.60 25.92 13.34
C THR A 40 16.19 27.27 12.76
N THR A 41 14.88 27.55 12.67
CA THR A 41 14.34 28.78 12.10
C THR A 41 14.08 29.83 13.17
N ALA A 42 13.63 29.41 14.36
CA ALA A 42 13.54 30.32 15.50
C ALA A 42 14.92 30.90 15.85
N GLU A 43 15.96 30.06 15.79
CA GLU A 43 17.36 30.48 15.96
C GLU A 43 17.84 31.44 14.86
N HIS A 44 17.52 31.16 13.59
CA HIS A 44 17.89 32.04 12.46
C HIS A 44 17.13 33.38 12.46
N ALA A 45 15.85 33.36 12.85
CA ALA A 45 15.01 34.55 12.92
C ALA A 45 15.44 35.50 14.06
N GLN A 46 15.83 34.95 15.22
CA GLN A 46 16.45 35.72 16.31
C GLN A 46 17.75 36.40 15.86
N GLN A 47 18.56 35.76 14.99
CA GLN A 47 19.80 36.36 14.48
C GLN A 47 19.59 37.48 13.45
N MET A 48 18.38 37.59 12.88
CA MET A 48 18.01 38.59 11.87
C MET A 48 17.14 39.74 12.43
N GLU A 49 16.78 39.69 13.71
CA GLU A 49 16.00 40.71 14.39
C GLU A 49 16.75 42.07 14.33
N GLY A 50 16.10 43.08 13.72
CA GLY A 50 16.67 44.42 13.56
C GLY A 50 17.52 44.66 12.30
N LYS A 51 17.72 43.67 11.42
CA LYS A 51 18.54 43.80 10.19
C LYS A 51 17.75 43.97 8.88
N GLY A 52 16.43 44.15 8.94
CA GLY A 52 15.61 44.50 7.77
C GLY A 52 15.48 43.39 6.71
N GLY A 53 15.52 42.12 7.12
CA GLY A 53 15.26 40.96 6.25
C GLY A 53 13.86 40.37 6.44
N TYR A 54 13.24 39.89 5.36
CA TYR A 54 12.02 39.09 5.40
C TYR A 54 12.40 37.65 5.78
N ALA A 55 12.12 37.23 7.01
CA ALA A 55 12.34 35.85 7.44
C ALA A 55 11.18 34.97 6.97
N ILE A 56 11.47 33.97 6.15
CA ILE A 56 10.52 32.88 5.88
C ILE A 56 10.59 31.94 7.08
N HIS A 57 9.50 31.84 7.83
CA HIS A 57 9.36 30.84 8.87
C HIS A 57 9.42 29.45 8.22
N SER A 58 10.50 28.68 8.44
CA SER A 58 10.51 27.27 8.05
C SER A 58 9.52 26.53 8.95
N ALA A 59 8.56 25.95 8.25
CA ALA A 59 7.35 25.35 8.72
C ALA A 59 7.59 23.88 9.06
N ASN A 60 7.04 23.38 10.18
CA ASN A 60 6.71 21.95 10.20
C ASN A 60 5.83 21.67 8.97
N MET A 61 6.06 20.55 8.27
CA MET A 61 5.28 20.22 7.07
C MET A 61 4.26 19.13 7.39
N ILE A 62 3.02 19.32 6.95
CA ILE A 62 2.03 18.25 6.91
C ILE A 62 2.10 17.59 5.53
N GLU A 63 2.39 16.30 5.51
CA GLU A 63 2.23 15.45 4.32
C GLU A 63 0.80 14.90 4.27
N ALA A 64 0.17 14.95 3.10
CA ALA A 64 -1.08 14.24 2.83
C ALA A 64 -0.93 13.35 1.60
N LYS A 65 -1.76 12.29 1.55
CA LYS A 65 -1.89 11.35 0.44
C LYS A 65 -3.37 10.99 0.25
N GLY A 66 -3.80 10.85 -0.99
CA GLY A 66 -5.14 10.37 -1.35
C GLY A 66 -5.14 8.86 -1.51
N PHE A 67 -5.99 8.16 -0.76
CA PHE A 67 -6.20 6.71 -0.88
C PHE A 67 -7.60 6.42 -1.42
N SER A 68 -7.75 5.32 -2.15
CA SER A 68 -9.05 4.88 -2.66
C SER A 68 -9.88 4.15 -1.60
N ALA A 69 -11.17 4.47 -1.52
CA ALA A 69 -12.14 3.69 -0.76
C ALA A 69 -12.37 2.30 -1.40
N HIS A 70 -12.30 2.20 -2.74
CA HIS A 70 -12.42 0.92 -3.44
C HIS A 70 -11.30 -0.04 -3.06
N ASP A 71 -10.06 0.45 -3.00
CA ASP A 71 -8.91 -0.36 -2.56
C ASP A 71 -9.08 -0.82 -1.11
N GLY A 72 -9.65 0.04 -0.25
CA GLY A 72 -9.99 -0.33 1.12
C GLY A 72 -11.01 -1.47 1.20
N ALA A 73 -12.09 -1.40 0.42
CA ALA A 73 -13.05 -2.49 0.32
C ALA A 73 -12.41 -3.77 -0.25
N GLY A 74 -11.51 -3.64 -1.22
CA GLY A 74 -10.72 -4.76 -1.75
C GLY A 74 -9.90 -5.46 -0.66
N ILE A 75 -9.13 -4.72 0.13
CA ILE A 75 -8.32 -5.30 1.22
C ILE A 75 -9.19 -6.02 2.25
N SER A 76 -10.37 -5.49 2.54
CA SER A 76 -11.37 -6.17 3.36
C SER A 76 -11.86 -7.49 2.77
N LEU A 77 -12.16 -7.52 1.46
CA LEU A 77 -12.52 -8.75 0.74
C LEU A 77 -11.36 -9.77 0.74
N ALA A 78 -10.12 -9.31 0.58
CA ALA A 78 -8.95 -10.19 0.60
C ALA A 78 -8.85 -10.96 1.93
N ARG A 79 -9.09 -10.26 3.06
CA ARG A 79 -9.13 -10.87 4.39
C ARG A 79 -10.26 -11.88 4.54
N ILE A 80 -11.45 -11.58 4.03
CA ILE A 80 -12.57 -12.53 4.01
C ILE A 80 -12.21 -13.79 3.22
N GLY A 81 -11.49 -13.63 2.11
CA GLY A 81 -10.93 -14.70 1.30
C GLY A 81 -9.71 -15.41 1.91
N GLY A 82 -9.35 -15.10 3.16
CA GLY A 82 -8.29 -15.77 3.91
C GLY A 82 -6.87 -15.33 3.55
N MET A 83 -6.70 -14.20 2.86
CA MET A 83 -5.39 -13.65 2.52
C MET A 83 -4.99 -12.54 3.48
N LYS A 84 -3.69 -12.43 3.71
CA LYS A 84 -3.08 -11.29 4.43
C LYS A 84 -2.69 -10.20 3.44
N CYS A 85 -2.62 -8.96 3.91
CA CYS A 85 -2.20 -7.81 3.12
C CYS A 85 -1.09 -7.03 3.82
N GLY A 86 -0.27 -6.33 3.03
CA GLY A 86 0.76 -5.47 3.59
C GLY A 86 1.25 -4.41 2.61
N VAL A 87 2.01 -3.45 3.14
CA VAL A 87 2.66 -2.39 2.36
C VAL A 87 4.16 -2.38 2.58
N ILE A 88 4.91 -2.14 1.51
CA ILE A 88 6.35 -1.88 1.55
C ILE A 88 6.63 -0.58 0.79
N THR A 89 7.03 0.47 1.51
CA THR A 89 7.33 1.78 0.96
C THR A 89 8.71 2.28 1.39
N LYS A 90 9.34 3.06 0.51
CA LYS A 90 10.59 3.76 0.81
C LYS A 90 10.38 4.94 1.77
N ARG A 91 9.20 5.56 1.76
CA ARG A 91 8.92 6.71 2.63
C ARG A 91 8.61 6.27 4.05
N ILE A 92 8.90 7.14 5.01
CA ILE A 92 8.33 7.07 6.35
C ILE A 92 7.22 8.13 6.38
N SER A 93 5.98 7.70 6.65
CA SER A 93 4.81 8.57 6.49
C SER A 93 3.73 8.23 7.51
N GLU A 94 3.35 9.21 8.32
CA GLU A 94 2.23 9.10 9.27
C GLU A 94 0.91 8.81 8.54
N THR A 95 0.69 9.39 7.35
CA THR A 95 -0.52 9.12 6.55
C THR A 95 -0.62 7.65 6.17
N VAL A 96 0.51 7.02 5.84
CA VAL A 96 0.57 5.58 5.53
C VAL A 96 0.31 4.75 6.77
N ALA A 97 0.91 5.11 7.92
CA ALA A 97 0.67 4.41 9.18
C ALA A 97 -0.82 4.45 9.59
N LEU A 98 -1.45 5.63 9.49
CA LEU A 98 -2.87 5.81 9.78
C LEU A 98 -3.75 4.94 8.87
N ARG A 99 -3.50 4.96 7.56
CA ARG A 99 -4.28 4.17 6.60
C ARG A 99 -4.03 2.66 6.75
N ALA A 100 -2.80 2.24 7.03
CA ALA A 100 -2.51 0.83 7.26
C ALA A 100 -3.21 0.29 8.52
N ARG A 101 -3.30 1.10 9.58
CA ARG A 101 -4.08 0.79 10.79
C ARG A 101 -5.57 0.70 10.49
N ASP A 102 -6.10 1.68 9.77
CA ASP A 102 -7.49 1.72 9.32
C ASP A 102 -7.86 0.44 8.56
N LEU A 103 -7.01 0.04 7.63
CA LEU A 103 -7.19 -1.17 6.82
C LEU A 103 -6.77 -2.46 7.52
N ARG A 104 -6.21 -2.39 8.73
CA ARG A 104 -5.70 -3.53 9.52
C ARG A 104 -4.72 -4.41 8.73
N LEU A 105 -3.75 -3.78 8.09
CA LEU A 105 -2.71 -4.51 7.36
C LEU A 105 -1.81 -5.26 8.33
N GLU A 106 -1.50 -6.52 8.02
CA GLU A 106 -0.66 -7.37 8.85
C GLU A 106 0.82 -6.98 8.76
N TYR A 107 1.27 -6.42 7.63
CA TYR A 107 2.65 -6.03 7.41
C TYR A 107 2.77 -4.58 6.93
N VAL A 108 3.49 -3.77 7.70
CA VAL A 108 3.75 -2.36 7.36
C VAL A 108 5.24 -2.11 7.45
N TYR A 109 5.87 -1.95 6.29
CA TYR A 109 7.30 -1.74 6.16
C TYR A 109 7.56 -0.38 5.51
N MET A 110 8.01 0.58 6.32
CA MET A 110 8.35 1.95 5.90
C MET A 110 9.86 2.18 5.94
N GLY A 111 10.33 3.17 5.19
CA GLY A 111 11.78 3.47 5.12
C GLY A 111 12.59 2.43 4.33
N GLN A 112 11.94 1.53 3.59
CA GLN A 112 12.60 0.39 2.96
C GLN A 112 13.09 0.72 1.55
N SER A 113 14.40 0.92 1.41
CA SER A 113 15.03 1.07 0.10
C SER A 113 15.24 -0.28 -0.61
N PHE A 114 15.46 -1.35 0.15
CA PHE A 114 15.66 -2.70 -0.35
C PHE A 114 14.43 -3.58 -0.06
N LYS A 115 13.38 -3.43 -0.87
CA LYS A 115 12.07 -4.06 -0.61
C LYS A 115 12.11 -5.59 -0.46
N MET A 116 13.04 -6.27 -1.13
CA MET A 116 13.23 -7.72 -0.98
C MET A 116 13.66 -8.14 0.43
N GLN A 117 14.27 -7.27 1.23
CA GLN A 117 14.58 -7.57 2.63
C GLN A 117 13.30 -7.77 3.43
N ALA A 118 12.35 -6.84 3.32
CA ALA A 118 11.04 -6.95 3.98
C ALA A 118 10.29 -8.22 3.54
N VAL A 119 10.34 -8.56 2.25
CA VAL A 119 9.73 -9.81 1.73
C VAL A 119 10.32 -11.04 2.41
N ARG A 120 11.66 -11.16 2.50
CA ARG A 120 12.31 -12.30 3.15
C ARG A 120 11.96 -12.39 4.64
N GLU A 121 11.86 -11.26 5.33
CA GLU A 121 11.44 -11.24 6.73
C GLU A 121 10.00 -11.75 6.91
N ILE A 122 9.08 -11.37 6.02
CA ILE A 122 7.70 -11.87 6.05
C ILE A 122 7.67 -13.37 5.74
N MET A 123 8.40 -13.82 4.72
CA MET A 123 8.52 -15.24 4.40
C MET A 123 8.99 -16.07 5.60
N ALA A 124 10.00 -15.58 6.33
CA ALA A 124 10.51 -16.25 7.53
C ALA A 124 9.48 -16.29 8.67
N LYS A 125 8.72 -15.20 8.88
CA LYS A 125 7.68 -15.13 9.92
C LYS A 125 6.48 -16.03 9.62
N GLU A 126 6.09 -16.13 8.36
CA GLU A 126 4.84 -16.77 7.93
C GLU A 126 5.03 -18.16 7.34
N SER A 127 6.28 -18.62 7.19
CA SER A 127 6.61 -19.85 6.45
C SER A 127 6.02 -19.86 5.04
N LEU A 128 6.05 -18.69 4.37
CA LEU A 128 5.59 -18.52 2.99
C LEU A 128 6.74 -18.67 1.99
N THR A 129 6.41 -19.18 0.82
CA THR A 129 7.29 -19.18 -0.36
C THR A 129 7.01 -17.98 -1.26
N LEU A 130 7.95 -17.63 -2.14
CA LEU A 130 7.75 -16.53 -3.10
C LEU A 130 6.53 -16.78 -4.02
N ASP A 131 6.28 -18.04 -4.39
CA ASP A 131 5.15 -18.47 -5.21
C ASP A 131 3.77 -18.15 -4.59
N GLU A 132 3.73 -17.91 -3.28
CA GLU A 132 2.51 -17.60 -2.52
C GLU A 132 2.34 -16.09 -2.26
N ILE A 133 3.23 -15.26 -2.79
CA ILE A 133 3.24 -13.80 -2.60
C ILE A 133 2.92 -13.11 -3.92
N ALA A 134 1.94 -12.21 -3.87
CA ALA A 134 1.70 -11.22 -4.92
C ALA A 134 2.36 -9.90 -4.53
N TYR A 135 2.94 -9.21 -5.51
CA TYR A 135 3.49 -7.87 -5.33
C TYR A 135 2.94 -6.91 -6.37
N VAL A 136 2.42 -5.76 -5.92
CA VAL A 136 1.84 -4.72 -6.77
C VAL A 136 2.73 -3.48 -6.73
N GLY A 137 3.26 -3.08 -7.89
CA GLY A 137 4.20 -1.97 -8.04
C GLY A 137 3.89 -1.05 -9.22
N ASP A 138 4.54 0.11 -9.26
CA ASP A 138 4.40 1.11 -10.32
C ASP A 138 5.74 1.62 -10.88
N ASP A 139 6.85 1.49 -10.15
CA ASP A 139 8.15 2.04 -10.56
C ASP A 139 9.33 1.08 -10.31
N VAL A 140 10.51 1.46 -10.82
CA VAL A 140 11.72 0.61 -10.88
C VAL A 140 12.19 0.08 -9.52
N ILE A 141 11.81 0.74 -8.42
CA ILE A 141 12.12 0.30 -7.06
C ILE A 141 11.42 -1.02 -6.69
N ASP A 142 10.35 -1.37 -7.40
CA ASP A 142 9.55 -2.58 -7.19
C ASP A 142 10.11 -3.79 -7.94
N LEU A 143 10.90 -3.56 -8.98
CA LEU A 143 11.45 -4.61 -9.85
C LEU A 143 12.17 -5.73 -9.09
N PRO A 144 12.95 -5.48 -8.02
CA PRO A 144 13.58 -6.55 -7.26
C PRO A 144 12.56 -7.54 -6.67
N VAL A 145 11.38 -7.10 -6.28
CA VAL A 145 10.32 -7.98 -5.76
C VAL A 145 9.50 -8.58 -6.90
N MET A 146 9.10 -7.76 -7.87
CA MET A 146 8.29 -8.20 -9.00
C MET A 146 8.95 -9.31 -9.81
N ARG A 147 10.28 -9.30 -9.96
CA ARG A 147 10.99 -10.34 -10.72
C ARG A 147 11.05 -11.70 -10.03
N GLU A 148 10.81 -11.73 -8.71
CA GLU A 148 11.02 -12.92 -7.88
C GLU A 148 9.70 -13.50 -7.32
N CYS A 149 8.69 -12.66 -7.09
CA CYS A 149 7.43 -13.10 -6.50
C CYS A 149 6.57 -13.95 -7.46
N GLY A 150 5.70 -14.78 -6.89
CA GLY A 150 4.83 -15.71 -7.63
C GLY A 150 3.86 -15.00 -8.56
N PHE A 151 3.35 -13.84 -8.14
CA PHE A 151 2.43 -13.02 -8.92
C PHE A 151 2.73 -11.52 -8.83
N ALA A 152 3.65 -11.08 -9.68
CA ALA A 152 3.89 -9.66 -9.93
C ALA A 152 2.78 -8.99 -10.74
N VAL A 153 2.33 -7.83 -10.25
CA VAL A 153 1.35 -6.97 -10.92
C VAL A 153 1.90 -5.55 -11.05
N ALA A 154 1.75 -4.97 -12.24
CA ALA A 154 1.95 -3.53 -12.43
C ALA A 154 0.60 -2.81 -12.48
N VAL A 155 0.51 -1.62 -11.90
CA VAL A 155 -0.67 -0.78 -12.07
C VAL A 155 -0.73 -0.12 -13.45
N ALA A 156 -1.90 0.32 -13.90
CA ALA A 156 -2.08 0.88 -15.25
C ALA A 156 -1.21 2.12 -15.53
N ASN A 157 -0.91 2.94 -14.52
CA ASN A 157 0.01 4.09 -14.60
C ASN A 157 1.49 3.71 -14.43
N GLY A 158 1.80 2.43 -14.18
CA GLY A 158 3.16 1.96 -13.94
C GLY A 158 4.10 2.20 -15.12
N ARG A 159 5.38 2.39 -14.82
CA ARG A 159 6.43 2.60 -15.82
C ARG A 159 6.57 1.39 -16.76
N PRO A 160 7.05 1.58 -18.00
CA PRO A 160 7.23 0.49 -18.96
C PRO A 160 8.03 -0.69 -18.41
N GLN A 161 9.04 -0.41 -17.58
CA GLN A 161 9.92 -1.40 -16.97
C GLN A 161 9.16 -2.35 -16.03
N VAL A 162 8.28 -1.83 -15.17
CA VAL A 162 7.48 -2.68 -14.26
C VAL A 162 6.40 -3.43 -15.02
N LYS A 163 5.77 -2.80 -16.01
CA LYS A 163 4.78 -3.47 -16.87
C LYS A 163 5.41 -4.64 -17.63
N SER A 164 6.64 -4.49 -18.11
CA SER A 164 7.38 -5.56 -18.78
C SER A 164 7.76 -6.70 -17.83
N ALA A 165 7.87 -6.46 -16.53
CA ALA A 165 8.19 -7.48 -15.52
C ALA A 165 6.93 -8.10 -14.89
N ALA A 166 5.76 -7.53 -15.11
CA ALA A 166 4.52 -7.97 -14.50
C ALA A 166 3.92 -9.18 -15.22
N HIS A 167 3.30 -10.08 -14.46
CA HIS A 167 2.47 -11.17 -15.01
C HIS A 167 1.09 -10.68 -15.41
N TRP A 168 0.63 -9.58 -14.82
CA TRP A 168 -0.65 -8.95 -15.12
C TRP A 168 -0.55 -7.43 -14.91
N VAL A 169 -1.33 -6.66 -15.67
CA VAL A 169 -1.43 -5.21 -15.54
C VAL A 169 -2.86 -4.87 -15.21
N THR A 170 -3.09 -4.09 -14.16
CA THR A 170 -4.45 -3.70 -13.75
C THR A 170 -5.12 -2.82 -14.82
N PRO A 171 -6.46 -2.87 -14.95
CA PRO A 171 -7.18 -1.92 -15.79
C PRO A 171 -7.21 -0.50 -15.20
N ASN A 172 -7.33 -0.37 -13.87
CA ASN A 172 -7.31 0.95 -13.20
C ASN A 172 -5.89 1.39 -12.83
N VAL A 173 -5.72 2.70 -12.69
CA VAL A 173 -4.49 3.33 -12.19
C VAL A 173 -4.45 3.31 -10.65
N GLY A 174 -3.26 3.46 -10.08
CA GLY A 174 -3.08 3.53 -8.64
C GLY A 174 -3.86 4.67 -7.99
N GLY A 175 -4.34 4.46 -6.76
CA GLY A 175 -5.22 5.40 -6.06
C GLY A 175 -6.65 5.47 -6.61
N HIS A 176 -6.97 4.73 -7.67
CA HIS A 176 -8.28 4.72 -8.32
C HIS A 176 -8.88 3.32 -8.47
N GLY A 177 -8.53 2.39 -7.57
CA GLY A 177 -9.10 1.03 -7.57
C GLY A 177 -8.15 -0.06 -8.10
N ALA A 178 -6.89 0.26 -8.42
CA ALA A 178 -5.94 -0.77 -8.86
C ALA A 178 -5.67 -1.84 -7.80
N GLY A 179 -5.65 -1.47 -6.50
CA GLY A 179 -5.54 -2.45 -5.42
C GLY A 179 -6.77 -3.36 -5.35
N ARG A 180 -7.96 -2.80 -5.58
CA ARG A 180 -9.22 -3.56 -5.72
C ARG A 180 -9.18 -4.53 -6.90
N ASP A 181 -8.71 -4.08 -8.06
CA ASP A 181 -8.57 -4.92 -9.25
C ASP A 181 -7.74 -6.18 -8.96
N VAL A 182 -6.61 -6.01 -8.24
CA VAL A 182 -5.73 -7.13 -7.86
C VAL A 182 -6.45 -8.12 -6.94
N VAL A 183 -7.15 -7.62 -5.93
CA VAL A 183 -7.87 -8.51 -5.01
C VAL A 183 -8.96 -9.29 -5.75
N ASP A 184 -9.78 -8.60 -6.57
CA ASP A 184 -10.85 -9.25 -7.31
C ASP A 184 -10.30 -10.29 -8.29
N PHE A 185 -9.19 -9.98 -8.98
CA PHE A 185 -8.51 -10.93 -9.86
C PHE A 185 -8.08 -12.19 -9.10
N ILE A 186 -7.46 -12.04 -7.93
CA ILE A 186 -6.98 -13.17 -7.14
C ILE A 186 -8.15 -14.01 -6.59
N LEU A 187 -9.18 -13.37 -6.04
CA LEU A 187 -10.37 -14.05 -5.53
C LEU A 187 -11.15 -14.76 -6.65
N ALA A 188 -11.26 -14.14 -7.83
CA ALA A 188 -11.91 -14.74 -8.99
C ALA A 188 -11.11 -15.94 -9.51
N ALA A 189 -9.78 -15.84 -9.62
CA ALA A 189 -8.92 -16.96 -10.01
C ALA A 189 -9.05 -18.15 -9.04
N LYS A 190 -9.25 -17.87 -7.74
CA LYS A 190 -9.52 -18.87 -6.71
C LYS A 190 -10.96 -19.40 -6.71
N GLY A 191 -11.88 -18.78 -7.44
CA GLY A 191 -13.29 -19.16 -7.50
C GLY A 191 -14.11 -18.81 -6.25
N ILE A 192 -13.66 -17.82 -5.47
CA ILE A 192 -14.28 -17.45 -4.17
C ILE A 192 -14.73 -15.99 -4.08
N LEU A 193 -14.64 -15.21 -5.17
CA LEU A 193 -14.98 -13.78 -5.18
C LEU A 193 -16.43 -13.53 -4.73
N ASP A 194 -17.40 -14.15 -5.40
CA ASP A 194 -18.83 -13.95 -5.09
C ASP A 194 -19.16 -14.32 -3.64
N ALA A 195 -18.62 -15.45 -3.16
CA ALA A 195 -18.79 -15.87 -1.77
C ALA A 195 -18.18 -14.86 -0.76
N CYS A 196 -17.05 -14.23 -1.10
CA CYS A 196 -16.46 -13.19 -0.27
C CYS A 196 -17.31 -11.91 -0.26
N ILE A 197 -17.90 -11.54 -1.41
CA ILE A 197 -18.81 -10.39 -1.55
C ILE A 197 -20.07 -10.61 -0.71
N GLU A 198 -20.73 -11.76 -0.84
CA GLU A 198 -21.92 -12.10 -0.05
C GLU A 198 -21.64 -12.05 1.45
N LYS A 199 -20.47 -12.57 1.86
CA LYS A 199 -20.05 -12.50 3.27
C LYS A 199 -19.69 -11.08 3.73
N TYR A 200 -19.21 -10.21 2.85
CA TYR A 200 -18.90 -8.81 3.18
C TYR A 200 -20.18 -8.02 3.48
N ILE A 201 -21.24 -8.26 2.71
CA ILE A 201 -22.53 -7.57 2.86
C ILE A 201 -23.48 -8.22 3.88
N ASP A 202 -23.18 -9.42 4.39
CA ASP A 202 -23.97 -10.06 5.46
C ASP A 202 -23.80 -9.31 6.78
N GLU A 203 -24.86 -8.64 7.23
CA GLU A 203 -24.92 -7.88 8.48
C GLU A 203 -24.63 -8.72 9.74
N ARG A 204 -24.80 -10.05 9.67
CA ARG A 204 -24.52 -10.95 10.79
C ARG A 204 -23.06 -11.38 10.85
N ASN A 205 -22.26 -11.10 9.82
CA ASN A 205 -20.86 -11.45 9.81
C ASN A 205 -20.11 -10.59 10.84
N PRO A 206 -19.56 -11.14 11.93
CA PRO A 206 -18.88 -10.36 12.96
C PRO A 206 -17.62 -9.66 12.45
N ILE A 207 -17.07 -10.10 11.31
CA ILE A 207 -15.96 -9.43 10.63
C ILE A 207 -16.44 -8.09 10.06
N SER A 208 -17.69 -7.97 9.61
CA SER A 208 -18.25 -6.74 8.99
C SER A 208 -18.36 -5.55 9.94
N PRO A 209 -18.91 -5.68 11.16
CA PRO A 209 -18.83 -4.66 12.20
C PRO A 209 -17.39 -4.34 12.62
N SER A 210 -16.49 -5.33 12.54
CA SER A 210 -15.07 -5.09 12.80
C SER A 210 -14.39 -4.29 11.68
N MET A 211 -14.97 -4.21 10.47
CA MET A 211 -14.46 -3.37 9.38
C MET A 211 -14.96 -1.92 9.48
N ASP A 212 -15.86 -1.60 10.41
CA ASP A 212 -16.32 -0.24 10.69
C ASP A 212 -15.35 0.46 11.66
N ILE A 213 -14.75 1.54 11.18
CA ILE A 213 -13.54 2.18 11.72
C ILE A 213 -13.89 3.54 12.35
N GLY A 214 -15.17 3.71 12.72
CA GLY A 214 -15.73 4.96 13.25
C GLY A 214 -15.12 5.46 14.56
N ASN A 215 -14.27 4.69 15.23
CA ASN A 215 -13.46 5.17 16.35
C ASN A 215 -12.04 4.64 16.17
N GLY A 216 -11.15 5.45 15.60
CA GLY A 216 -9.72 5.18 15.54
C GLY A 216 -9.25 4.67 16.91
N GLY A 217 -9.04 3.35 17.01
CA GLY A 217 -8.88 2.67 18.28
C GLY A 217 -7.80 3.34 19.10
N ASN A 218 -8.18 3.77 20.31
CA ASN A 218 -7.26 4.10 21.40
C ASN A 218 -6.20 3.01 21.45
N LEU A 219 -4.94 3.38 21.23
CA LEU A 219 -3.83 2.48 21.50
C LEU A 219 -2.75 3.27 22.24
N GLN A 220 -2.44 2.73 23.41
CA GLN A 220 -1.24 2.98 24.19
C GLN A 220 0.02 2.69 23.37
#